data_AF-A0A1Y1WVT7-F1
#
_entry.id   AF-A0A1Y1WVT7-F1
#
_cell.length_a   1.000
_cell.length_b   1.000
_cell.length_c   1.000
_cell.angle_alpha   90.00
_cell.angle_beta   90.00
_cell.angle_gamma   90.00
#
_symmetry.space_group_name_H-M   'P 1'
#
loop_
_entity.id
_entity.type
_entity.pdbx_description
1 polymer ?
#
loop_
_entity_poly.entity_id
_entity_poly.type
_entity_poly.pdbx_seq_one_letter_code
_entity_poly.pdbx_strand_id
1 'polypeptide(L)'
;MSNNRINNIINNNKFDCGGIQLNNDITANIKISNFTNNNSKSNGGVICINNLSSLKLDLISNRFINNKAINGGAIYLSEGDIKNLEINNKSRIITSKNNIFKENIALDFGGAIYYNSRQIKITNFESNEIILNKAGIMGGGVYFEELLSKEEFKGYKFTLNNNTVSSYIDNYTSKPAYITLDTNLNKNSFNITTGDYFPLSFSLYDKYDNLIVDITKYYSFINLKVLLEEKNPSNSDNNSNISLKGNIGLFVHG
;
A
#
# COMPACT_ATOMS: atom_id res chain seq x y z
N MET A 1 6.62 -24.99 -10.37
CA MET A 1 7.80 -24.44 -11.05
C MET A 1 8.97 -24.40 -10.07
N SER A 2 10.01 -25.20 -10.30
CA SER A 2 11.26 -25.15 -9.51
C SER A 2 12.47 -25.02 -10.44
N ASN A 3 13.53 -24.33 -9.99
CA ASN A 3 14.79 -24.16 -10.73
C ASN A 3 14.64 -23.48 -12.11
N ASN A 4 13.71 -22.53 -12.24
CA ASN A 4 13.49 -21.82 -13.50
C ASN A 4 14.29 -20.52 -13.55
N ARG A 5 14.70 -20.14 -14.77
CA ARG A 5 15.27 -18.83 -15.05
C ARG A 5 14.36 -18.13 -16.05
N ILE A 6 13.74 -17.04 -15.63
CA ILE A 6 12.85 -16.24 -16.47
C ILE A 6 13.42 -14.83 -16.55
N ASN A 7 13.99 -14.49 -17.70
CA ASN A 7 14.73 -13.26 -17.87
C ASN A 7 14.28 -12.52 -19.13
N ASN A 8 14.31 -11.20 -19.07
CA ASN A 8 14.06 -10.32 -20.21
C ASN A 8 12.68 -10.53 -20.86
N ILE A 9 11.65 -10.94 -20.10
CA ILE A 9 10.28 -10.89 -20.59
C ILE A 9 9.87 -9.42 -20.72
N ILE A 10 9.38 -9.03 -21.89
CA ILE A 10 8.82 -7.69 -22.13
C ILE A 10 7.35 -7.84 -22.46
N ASN A 11 6.48 -7.50 -21.51
CA ASN A 11 5.06 -7.32 -21.76
C ASN A 11 4.80 -5.85 -22.14
N ASN A 12 4.60 -5.61 -23.43
CA ASN A 12 4.32 -4.28 -23.97
C ASN A 12 2.83 -3.91 -23.93
N ASN A 13 1.95 -4.83 -23.56
CA ASN A 13 0.54 -4.55 -23.43
C ASN A 13 0.28 -3.86 -22.09
N LYS A 14 -0.43 -2.72 -22.12
CA LYS A 14 -0.82 -1.99 -20.92
C LYS A 14 -1.99 -2.67 -20.19
N PHE A 15 -2.75 -3.51 -20.89
CA PHE A 15 -3.91 -4.20 -20.37
C PHE A 15 -3.57 -5.60 -19.80
N ASP A 16 -2.52 -6.25 -20.30
CA ASP A 16 -2.12 -7.58 -19.83
C ASP A 16 -1.14 -7.47 -18.67
N CYS A 17 -1.34 -8.27 -17.64
CA CYS A 17 -0.65 -8.14 -16.37
C CYS A 17 0.46 -9.20 -16.22
N GLY A 18 1.62 -8.85 -15.66
CA GLY A 18 2.68 -9.84 -15.40
C GLY A 18 3.46 -10.34 -16.62
N GLY A 19 4.56 -11.05 -16.34
CA GLY A 19 5.14 -12.06 -17.24
C GLY A 19 4.60 -13.47 -16.95
N ILE A 20 4.17 -13.71 -15.71
CA ILE A 20 3.36 -14.84 -15.26
C ILE A 20 2.06 -14.25 -14.72
N GLN A 21 0.95 -14.57 -15.38
CA GLN A 21 -0.37 -14.18 -14.94
C GLN A 21 -1.07 -15.35 -14.25
N LEU A 22 -1.62 -15.09 -13.07
CA LEU A 22 -2.31 -16.06 -12.22
C LEU A 22 -3.74 -15.56 -11.94
N ASN A 23 -4.75 -16.21 -12.57
CA ASN A 23 -6.17 -15.88 -12.44
C ASN A 23 -7.03 -17.09 -11.96
N ASN A 24 -8.20 -16.84 -11.36
CA ASN A 24 -9.19 -17.83 -10.88
C ASN A 24 -8.74 -18.69 -9.67
N ASP A 25 -9.11 -19.98 -9.62
CA ASP A 25 -8.71 -20.93 -8.58
C ASP A 25 -7.29 -21.46 -8.87
N ILE A 26 -6.33 -21.14 -8.01
CA ILE A 26 -4.91 -21.41 -8.29
C ILE A 26 -4.26 -22.13 -7.12
N THR A 27 -3.58 -23.23 -7.42
CA THR A 27 -2.53 -23.80 -6.58
C THR A 27 -1.22 -23.78 -7.33
N ALA A 28 -0.29 -22.94 -6.90
CA ALA A 28 0.99 -22.74 -7.57
C ALA A 28 2.14 -22.81 -6.57
N ASN A 29 3.25 -23.40 -7.01
CA ASN A 29 4.45 -23.54 -6.21
C ASN A 29 5.65 -23.08 -7.05
N ILE A 30 6.25 -21.94 -6.68
CA ILE A 30 7.39 -21.32 -7.37
C ILE A 30 8.56 -21.34 -6.41
N LYS A 31 9.58 -22.14 -6.73
CA LYS A 31 10.74 -22.34 -5.87
C LYS A 31 12.04 -22.16 -6.60
N ILE A 32 13.07 -21.66 -5.90
CA ILE A 32 14.47 -21.68 -6.36
C ILE A 32 14.57 -21.12 -7.80
N SER A 33 13.79 -20.09 -8.11
CA SER A 33 13.72 -19.53 -9.45
C SER A 33 14.30 -18.12 -9.47
N ASN A 34 14.89 -17.73 -10.59
CA ASN A 34 15.50 -16.43 -10.79
C ASN A 34 14.73 -15.67 -11.87
N PHE A 35 14.23 -14.50 -11.51
CA PHE A 35 13.43 -13.62 -12.35
C PHE A 35 14.18 -12.29 -12.49
N THR A 36 14.78 -12.07 -13.66
CA THR A 36 15.65 -10.90 -13.85
C THR A 36 15.28 -10.06 -15.07
N ASN A 37 15.34 -8.73 -14.93
CA ASN A 37 15.15 -7.78 -16.03
C ASN A 37 13.82 -7.96 -16.79
N ASN A 38 12.76 -8.42 -16.12
CA ASN A 38 11.44 -8.51 -16.74
C ASN A 38 10.75 -7.14 -16.65
N ASN A 39 10.06 -6.73 -17.72
CA ASN A 39 9.44 -5.43 -17.83
C ASN A 39 8.00 -5.57 -18.31
N SER A 40 7.05 -5.14 -17.48
CA SER A 40 5.64 -5.05 -17.81
C SER A 40 5.24 -3.58 -17.96
N LYS A 41 4.56 -3.24 -19.05
CA LYS A 41 3.88 -1.93 -19.19
C LYS A 41 2.54 -1.88 -18.45
N SER A 42 2.19 -2.94 -17.71
CA SER A 42 1.05 -3.01 -16.80
C SER A 42 1.55 -3.32 -15.38
N ASN A 43 0.71 -3.91 -14.54
CA ASN A 43 1.06 -4.29 -13.17
C ASN A 43 1.84 -5.62 -13.12
N GLY A 44 2.67 -5.78 -12.09
CA GLY A 44 3.48 -6.97 -11.83
C GLY A 44 4.59 -7.15 -12.86
N GLY A 45 5.85 -6.89 -12.50
CA GLY A 45 6.95 -7.06 -13.48
C GLY A 45 7.22 -8.51 -13.82
N VAL A 46 6.93 -9.41 -12.89
CA VAL A 46 7.08 -10.85 -13.05
C VAL A 46 5.74 -11.53 -12.80
N ILE A 47 5.22 -11.46 -11.59
CA ILE A 47 4.00 -12.14 -11.21
C ILE A 47 2.90 -11.12 -11.07
N CYS A 48 1.79 -11.37 -11.75
CA CYS A 48 0.56 -10.66 -11.51
C CYS A 48 -0.54 -11.63 -11.10
N ILE A 49 -1.21 -11.28 -10.00
CA ILE A 49 -2.33 -12.03 -9.48
C ILE A 49 -3.54 -11.12 -9.40
N ASN A 50 -4.61 -11.47 -10.11
CA ASN A 50 -5.89 -10.76 -10.08
C ASN A 50 -7.07 -11.72 -10.20
N ASN A 51 -8.27 -11.25 -9.85
CA ASN A 51 -9.55 -11.96 -10.06
C ASN A 51 -9.55 -13.41 -9.51
N LEU A 52 -9.29 -13.56 -8.20
CA LEU A 52 -9.14 -14.87 -7.58
C LEU A 52 -10.38 -15.29 -6.79
N SER A 53 -10.87 -16.51 -7.03
CA SER A 53 -11.82 -17.20 -6.16
C SER A 53 -11.14 -18.03 -5.05
N SER A 54 -9.96 -18.57 -5.31
CA SER A 54 -9.09 -19.21 -4.31
C SER A 54 -7.62 -19.14 -4.71
N LEU A 55 -6.73 -19.14 -3.73
CA LEU A 55 -5.30 -19.05 -3.97
C LEU A 55 -4.55 -19.89 -2.94
N LYS A 56 -3.65 -20.74 -3.42
CA LYS A 56 -2.57 -21.30 -2.63
C LYS A 56 -1.27 -21.11 -3.41
N LEU A 57 -0.51 -20.10 -3.03
CA LEU A 57 0.77 -19.79 -3.67
C LEU A 57 1.91 -19.95 -2.69
N ASP A 58 2.87 -20.80 -3.05
CA ASP A 58 4.16 -20.89 -2.36
C ASP A 58 5.23 -20.19 -3.20
N LEU A 59 5.87 -19.16 -2.63
CA LEU A 59 7.06 -18.50 -3.14
C LEU A 59 8.22 -18.81 -2.22
N ILE A 60 9.12 -19.72 -2.60
CA ILE A 60 10.20 -20.18 -1.70
C ILE A 60 11.57 -20.07 -2.37
N SER A 61 12.48 -19.32 -1.75
CA SER A 61 13.88 -19.20 -2.19
C SER A 61 14.05 -18.65 -3.61
N ASN A 62 13.19 -17.73 -4.03
CA ASN A 62 13.27 -17.09 -5.35
C ASN A 62 14.05 -15.77 -5.32
N ARG A 63 14.49 -15.33 -6.49
CA ARG A 63 15.19 -14.06 -6.68
C ARG A 63 14.43 -13.24 -7.72
N PHE A 64 14.01 -12.04 -7.35
CA PHE A 64 13.36 -11.06 -8.22
C PHE A 64 14.27 -9.84 -8.30
N ILE A 65 14.98 -9.68 -9.42
CA ILE A 65 16.03 -8.68 -9.57
C ILE A 65 15.76 -7.79 -10.79
N ASN A 66 15.83 -6.47 -10.65
CA ASN A 66 15.71 -5.51 -11.76
C ASN A 66 14.43 -5.68 -12.60
N ASN A 67 13.33 -6.11 -11.99
CA ASN A 67 12.05 -6.20 -12.68
C ASN A 67 11.32 -4.86 -12.62
N LYS A 68 10.51 -4.56 -13.63
CA LYS A 68 9.83 -3.28 -13.78
C LYS A 68 8.34 -3.44 -14.12
N ALA A 69 7.49 -2.62 -13.50
CA ALA A 69 6.06 -2.54 -13.79
C ALA A 69 5.47 -1.16 -13.45
N ILE A 70 4.18 -0.96 -13.72
CA ILE A 70 3.42 0.20 -13.20
C ILE A 70 3.31 0.09 -11.68
N ASN A 71 2.64 -0.97 -11.19
CA ASN A 71 2.57 -1.30 -9.77
C ASN A 71 3.19 -2.65 -9.49
N GLY A 72 3.91 -2.78 -8.37
CA GLY A 72 4.54 -4.04 -7.99
C GLY A 72 5.66 -4.41 -8.94
N GLY A 73 6.82 -3.75 -8.83
CA GLY A 73 7.92 -3.89 -9.78
C GLY A 73 8.34 -5.35 -10.03
N ALA A 74 8.16 -6.24 -9.03
CA ALA A 74 8.24 -7.69 -9.22
C ALA A 74 6.86 -8.36 -9.16
N ILE A 75 6.10 -8.11 -8.09
CA ILE A 75 4.84 -8.82 -7.82
C ILE A 75 3.72 -7.82 -7.59
N TYR A 76 2.63 -8.03 -8.32
CA TYR A 76 1.36 -7.35 -8.08
C TYR A 76 0.32 -8.35 -7.58
N LEU A 77 -0.29 -8.04 -6.44
CA LEU A 77 -1.34 -8.82 -5.81
C LEU A 77 -2.58 -7.95 -5.68
N SER A 78 -3.66 -8.31 -6.38
CA SER A 78 -4.95 -7.67 -6.19
C SER A 78 -6.07 -8.70 -6.19
N GLU A 79 -7.11 -8.46 -5.41
CA GLU A 79 -8.33 -9.26 -5.50
C GLU A 79 -9.11 -9.00 -6.80
N GLY A 80 -8.96 -7.83 -7.41
CA GLY A 80 -9.73 -7.40 -8.59
C GLY A 80 -11.19 -7.02 -8.26
N ASP A 81 -11.97 -6.68 -9.30
CA ASP A 81 -13.38 -6.29 -9.16
C ASP A 81 -14.29 -7.50 -8.93
N ILE A 82 -14.19 -8.08 -7.74
CA ILE A 82 -15.02 -9.19 -7.34
C ILE A 82 -16.37 -8.64 -6.83
N LYS A 83 -17.24 -8.23 -7.76
CA LYS A 83 -18.60 -7.77 -7.41
C LYS A 83 -19.54 -8.91 -7.01
N ASN A 84 -19.20 -10.17 -7.30
CA ASN A 84 -20.14 -11.30 -7.23
C ASN A 84 -19.56 -12.66 -6.80
N LEU A 85 -18.33 -12.75 -6.28
CA LEU A 85 -17.98 -14.02 -5.61
C LEU A 85 -18.69 -14.00 -4.27
N GLU A 86 -19.70 -14.85 -4.14
CA GLU A 86 -20.09 -15.40 -2.86
C GLU A 86 -18.81 -15.61 -2.06
N ILE A 87 -18.80 -15.11 -0.82
CA ILE A 87 -17.76 -15.36 0.18
C ILE A 87 -17.88 -16.85 0.57
N ASN A 88 -17.75 -17.73 -0.41
CA ASN A 88 -17.51 -19.13 -0.19
C ASN A 88 -16.17 -19.16 0.52
N ASN A 89 -16.11 -19.90 1.62
CA ASN A 89 -15.00 -20.04 2.58
C ASN A 89 -13.67 -20.55 1.97
N LYS A 90 -13.41 -20.30 0.69
CA LYS A 90 -12.22 -20.66 -0.04
C LYS A 90 -11.05 -19.82 0.46
N SER A 91 -10.02 -20.54 0.89
CA SER A 91 -8.81 -19.94 1.41
C SER A 91 -7.98 -19.29 0.30
N ARG A 92 -7.50 -18.07 0.55
CA ARG A 92 -6.52 -17.38 -0.28
C ARG A 92 -5.27 -17.18 0.55
N ILE A 93 -4.30 -18.06 0.39
CA ILE A 93 -3.06 -18.12 1.18
C ILE A 93 -1.86 -17.89 0.27
N ILE A 94 -0.98 -17.01 0.72
CA ILE A 94 0.38 -16.88 0.19
C ILE A 94 1.39 -17.25 1.27
N THR A 95 2.25 -18.20 0.96
CA THR A 95 3.46 -18.53 1.70
C THR A 95 4.65 -17.91 0.98
N SER A 96 5.47 -17.11 1.67
CA SER A 96 6.63 -16.46 1.08
C SER A 96 7.83 -16.62 2.01
N LYS A 97 8.81 -17.45 1.62
CA LYS A 97 9.99 -17.74 2.45
C LYS A 97 11.29 -17.56 1.70
N ASN A 98 12.28 -16.93 2.34
CA ASN A 98 13.66 -16.82 1.85
C ASN A 98 13.80 -16.22 0.43
N ASN A 99 12.87 -15.35 0.02
CA ASN A 99 12.95 -14.70 -1.28
C ASN A 99 13.77 -13.41 -1.19
N ILE A 100 14.41 -13.04 -2.30
CA ILE A 100 15.15 -11.79 -2.45
C ILE A 100 14.48 -10.94 -3.52
N PHE A 101 14.09 -9.73 -3.15
CA PHE A 101 13.57 -8.69 -4.04
C PHE A 101 14.57 -7.53 -4.06
N LYS A 102 15.31 -7.40 -5.16
CA LYS A 102 16.39 -6.42 -5.26
C LYS A 102 16.26 -5.55 -6.49
N GLU A 103 16.39 -4.24 -6.33
CA GLU A 103 16.47 -3.28 -7.45
C GLU A 103 15.28 -3.33 -8.42
N ASN A 104 14.11 -3.81 -7.97
CA ASN A 104 12.89 -3.76 -8.76
C ASN A 104 12.32 -2.33 -8.75
N ILE A 105 11.61 -1.98 -9.82
CA ILE A 105 11.12 -0.62 -10.06
C ILE A 105 9.62 -0.65 -10.37
N ALA A 106 8.83 0.04 -9.56
CA ALA A 106 7.45 0.41 -9.90
C ALA A 106 7.42 1.86 -10.38
N LEU A 107 6.62 2.15 -11.39
CA LEU A 107 6.35 3.54 -11.81
C LEU A 107 5.52 4.27 -10.77
N ASP A 108 4.56 3.59 -10.16
CA ASP A 108 3.59 4.20 -9.25
C ASP A 108 3.82 3.68 -7.83
N PHE A 109 3.35 2.48 -7.52
CA PHE A 109 3.33 1.98 -6.14
C PHE A 109 4.03 0.62 -5.97
N GLY A 110 4.71 0.43 -4.84
CA GLY A 110 5.24 -0.87 -4.43
C GLY A 110 6.43 -1.32 -5.28
N GLY A 111 7.61 -0.74 -5.03
CA GLY A 111 8.76 -0.94 -5.93
C GLY A 111 9.15 -2.40 -6.14
N ALA A 112 9.00 -3.26 -5.13
CA ALA A 112 9.02 -4.71 -5.29
C ALA A 112 7.62 -5.31 -5.34
N ILE A 113 6.81 -5.03 -4.32
CA ILE A 113 5.53 -5.71 -4.09
C ILE A 113 4.43 -4.67 -3.93
N TYR A 114 3.36 -4.85 -4.69
CA TYR A 114 2.10 -4.15 -4.48
C TYR A 114 1.05 -5.12 -3.97
N TYR A 115 0.39 -4.78 -2.88
CA TYR A 115 -0.61 -5.60 -2.22
C TYR A 115 -1.94 -4.85 -2.05
N ASN A 116 -2.99 -5.36 -2.68
CA ASN A 116 -4.33 -4.80 -2.65
C ASN A 116 -5.39 -5.91 -2.50
N SER A 117 -5.49 -6.47 -1.30
CA SER A 117 -6.59 -7.39 -0.97
C SER A 117 -6.86 -7.38 0.53
N ARG A 118 -8.13 -7.57 0.91
CA ARG A 118 -8.52 -7.85 2.31
C ARG A 118 -8.64 -9.34 2.59
N GLN A 119 -8.66 -10.15 1.53
CA GLN A 119 -9.04 -11.57 1.59
C GLN A 119 -7.83 -12.49 1.41
N ILE A 120 -6.74 -12.03 0.81
CA ILE A 120 -5.50 -12.80 0.65
C ILE A 120 -4.72 -12.79 1.95
N LYS A 121 -4.81 -13.86 2.74
CA LYS A 121 -4.00 -13.99 3.95
C LYS A 121 -2.57 -14.38 3.58
N ILE A 122 -1.61 -13.56 3.95
CA ILE A 122 -0.19 -13.95 3.91
C ILE A 122 0.08 -14.62 5.26
N THR A 123 0.20 -15.95 5.28
CA THR A 123 0.26 -16.72 6.55
C THR A 123 1.68 -16.99 7.01
N ASN A 124 2.66 -16.96 6.11
CA ASN A 124 4.04 -17.33 6.39
C ASN A 124 5.01 -16.49 5.55
N PHE A 125 5.16 -15.22 5.92
CA PHE A 125 6.15 -14.32 5.34
C PHE A 125 7.42 -14.35 6.20
N GLU A 126 8.43 -15.15 5.81
CA GLU A 126 9.61 -15.41 6.62
C GLU A 126 10.91 -15.18 5.86
N SER A 127 11.84 -14.45 6.46
CA SER A 127 13.22 -14.28 6.00
C SER A 127 13.32 -13.78 4.55
N ASN A 128 12.39 -12.91 4.13
CA ASN A 128 12.46 -12.28 2.82
C ASN A 128 13.28 -10.98 2.91
N GLU A 129 14.13 -10.74 1.91
CA GLU A 129 14.87 -9.49 1.77
C GLU A 129 14.23 -8.65 0.66
N ILE A 130 13.91 -7.39 0.97
CA ILE A 130 13.39 -6.41 0.02
C ILE A 130 14.28 -5.18 0.12
N ILE A 131 15.20 -5.06 -0.82
CA ILE A 131 16.29 -4.09 -0.74
C ILE A 131 16.48 -3.30 -2.04
N LEU A 132 16.79 -2.01 -1.92
CA LEU A 132 17.15 -1.15 -3.05
C LEU A 132 16.09 -1.05 -4.15
N ASN A 133 14.83 -1.37 -3.84
CA ASN A 133 13.72 -1.23 -4.79
C ASN A 133 13.25 0.22 -4.84
N LYS A 134 12.59 0.60 -5.94
CA LYS A 134 12.15 1.98 -6.18
C LYS A 134 10.69 2.04 -6.60
N ALA A 135 9.95 3.00 -6.05
CA ALA A 135 8.62 3.37 -6.53
C ALA A 135 8.61 4.85 -6.94
N GLY A 136 7.74 5.24 -7.87
CA GLY A 136 7.61 6.64 -8.25
C GLY A 136 6.79 7.44 -7.25
N ILE A 137 5.69 6.88 -6.73
CA ILE A 137 4.74 7.58 -5.86
C ILE A 137 4.94 7.18 -4.40
N MET A 138 4.72 5.92 -4.04
CA MET A 138 4.72 5.47 -2.63
C MET A 138 5.11 3.99 -2.49
N GLY A 139 5.71 3.63 -1.36
CA GLY A 139 6.07 2.26 -1.01
C GLY A 139 7.24 1.77 -1.84
N GLY A 140 8.41 2.39 -1.67
CA GLY A 140 9.62 2.07 -2.43
C GLY A 140 9.97 0.58 -2.40
N GLY A 141 9.71 -0.11 -1.29
CA GLY A 141 9.81 -1.57 -1.19
C GLY A 141 8.46 -2.24 -1.39
N VAL A 142 7.54 -2.02 -0.45
CA VAL A 142 6.20 -2.62 -0.44
C VAL A 142 5.14 -1.55 -0.29
N TYR A 143 4.06 -1.65 -1.06
CA TYR A 143 2.90 -0.80 -0.89
C TYR A 143 1.65 -1.63 -0.56
N PHE A 144 0.93 -1.22 0.48
CA PHE A 144 -0.31 -1.85 0.94
C PHE A 144 -1.51 -0.92 0.68
N GLU A 145 -2.26 -1.18 -0.39
CA GLU A 145 -3.47 -0.41 -0.72
C GLU A 145 -4.63 -0.76 0.22
N GLU A 146 -4.76 -2.04 0.55
CA GLU A 146 -5.79 -2.55 1.43
C GLU A 146 -5.24 -3.07 2.75
N LEU A 147 -6.14 -2.99 3.73
CA LEU A 147 -5.84 -2.99 5.16
C LEU A 147 -5.37 -4.35 5.67
N LEU A 148 -4.08 -4.52 5.92
CA LEU A 148 -3.61 -5.43 6.96
C LEU A 148 -3.73 -4.76 8.34
N SER A 149 -4.00 -5.53 9.39
CA SER A 149 -3.85 -5.03 10.76
C SER A 149 -2.37 -4.76 11.08
N LYS A 150 -2.08 -3.86 12.02
CA LYS A 150 -0.70 -3.59 12.46
C LYS A 150 -0.07 -4.85 13.04
N GLU A 151 -0.89 -5.66 13.71
CA GLU A 151 -0.52 -6.92 14.33
C GLU A 151 -0.13 -7.97 13.29
N GLU A 152 -0.92 -8.12 12.21
CA GLU A 152 -0.58 -9.01 11.09
C GLU A 152 0.74 -8.61 10.43
N PHE A 153 0.93 -7.30 10.19
CA PHE A 153 2.16 -6.80 9.57
C PHE A 153 3.39 -7.04 10.45
N LYS A 154 3.29 -6.77 11.77
CA LYS A 154 4.37 -7.06 12.73
C LYS A 154 4.71 -8.56 12.80
N GLY A 155 3.78 -9.44 12.46
CA GLY A 155 4.01 -10.88 12.38
C GLY A 155 4.89 -11.30 11.20
N TYR A 156 5.05 -10.46 10.19
CA TYR A 156 5.89 -10.76 9.02
C TYR A 156 7.36 -10.50 9.32
N LYS A 157 8.21 -11.46 8.94
CA LYS A 157 9.66 -11.36 9.10
C LYS A 157 10.27 -10.99 7.76
N PHE A 158 10.51 -9.71 7.56
CA PHE A 158 11.23 -9.16 6.41
C PHE A 158 12.44 -8.35 6.83
N THR A 159 13.41 -8.28 5.93
CA THR A 159 14.44 -7.24 5.96
C THR A 159 14.09 -6.24 4.87
N LEU A 160 13.64 -5.05 5.26
CA LEU A 160 13.40 -3.94 4.34
C LEU A 160 14.55 -2.95 4.51
N ASN A 161 15.29 -2.66 3.45
CA ASN A 161 16.41 -1.73 3.55
C ASN A 161 16.64 -0.93 2.26
N ASN A 162 16.88 0.37 2.42
CA ASN A 162 17.23 1.29 1.34
C ASN A 162 16.30 1.22 0.12
N ASN A 163 15.02 0.92 0.32
CA ASN A 163 14.04 1.10 -0.75
C ASN A 163 13.59 2.56 -0.76
N THR A 164 13.33 3.11 -1.94
CA THR A 164 13.16 4.56 -2.09
C THR A 164 11.96 4.95 -2.94
N VAL A 165 11.35 6.06 -2.57
CA VAL A 165 10.51 6.85 -3.46
C VAL A 165 11.33 8.06 -3.91
N SER A 166 11.55 8.18 -5.22
CA SER A 166 12.52 9.12 -5.78
C SER A 166 13.93 8.95 -5.17
N SER A 167 14.27 9.73 -4.13
CA SER A 167 15.54 9.66 -3.39
C SER A 167 15.36 9.51 -1.87
N TYR A 168 14.12 9.43 -1.39
CA TYR A 168 13.81 9.31 0.03
C TYR A 168 13.60 7.85 0.39
N ILE A 169 14.08 7.45 1.57
CA ILE A 169 13.88 6.09 2.07
C ILE A 169 12.39 5.92 2.38
N ASP A 170 11.77 4.97 1.68
CA ASP A 170 10.40 4.52 1.89
C ASP A 170 10.41 3.01 1.68
N ASN A 171 10.66 2.30 2.79
CA ASN A 171 10.75 0.85 2.79
C ASN A 171 9.40 0.19 2.57
N TYR A 172 8.36 0.78 3.16
CA TYR A 172 6.99 0.36 2.99
C TYR A 172 6.06 1.49 3.44
N THR A 173 4.88 1.54 2.82
CA THR A 173 3.79 2.42 3.25
C THR A 173 2.45 1.79 2.89
N SER A 174 1.37 2.30 3.48
CA SER A 174 0.01 2.12 2.97
C SER A 174 -0.53 3.40 2.36
N LYS A 175 -1.79 3.34 1.88
CA LYS A 175 -2.58 4.56 1.67
C LYS A 175 -2.67 5.39 2.96
N PRO A 176 -2.86 6.72 2.87
CA PRO A 176 -3.10 7.57 4.02
C PRO A 176 -4.26 7.08 4.88
N ALA A 177 -4.07 7.13 6.19
CA ALA A 177 -5.03 6.64 7.17
C ALA A 177 -5.58 7.75 8.05
N TYR A 178 -4.73 8.67 8.55
CA TYR A 178 -5.15 9.75 9.42
C TYR A 178 -4.17 10.93 9.39
N ILE A 179 -4.60 12.07 9.95
CA ILE A 179 -3.75 13.24 10.16
C ILE A 179 -3.68 13.61 11.63
N THR A 180 -2.58 14.24 12.02
CA THR A 180 -2.46 14.93 13.31
C THR A 180 -2.41 16.43 13.09
N LEU A 181 -2.92 17.21 14.04
CA LEU A 181 -2.74 18.65 14.05
C LEU A 181 -1.41 18.97 14.73
N ASP A 182 -0.51 19.61 14.00
CA ASP A 182 0.82 19.99 14.50
C ASP A 182 0.86 21.45 14.95
N THR A 183 -0.13 22.25 14.55
CA THR A 183 -0.24 23.65 15.00
C THR A 183 -0.40 23.71 16.52
N ASN A 184 0.56 24.35 17.18
CA ASN A 184 0.46 24.60 18.61
C ASN A 184 -0.44 25.81 18.90
N LEU A 185 -1.61 25.56 19.47
CA LEU A 185 -2.59 26.56 19.85
C LEU A 185 -2.38 27.02 21.30
N ASN A 186 -1.27 27.71 21.56
CA ASN A 186 -0.89 28.18 22.91
C ASN A 186 -1.82 29.26 23.51
N LYS A 187 -2.77 29.80 22.74
CA LYS A 187 -3.73 30.80 23.20
C LYS A 187 -5.10 30.17 23.42
N ASN A 188 -5.75 30.55 24.52
CA ASN A 188 -7.08 30.05 24.88
C ASN A 188 -8.20 30.58 23.94
N SER A 189 -7.94 31.62 23.15
CA SER A 189 -8.88 32.15 22.17
C SER A 189 -8.17 32.76 20.96
N PHE A 190 -8.81 32.63 19.81
CA PHE A 190 -8.40 33.24 18.55
C PHE A 190 -9.59 34.03 17.99
N ASN A 191 -9.37 35.29 17.64
CA ASN A 191 -10.35 36.07 16.91
C ASN A 191 -10.03 35.93 15.42
N ILE A 192 -10.98 35.41 14.67
CA ILE A 192 -10.89 35.23 13.22
C ILE A 192 -12.05 36.05 12.64
N THR A 193 -11.75 36.98 11.74
CA THR A 193 -12.78 37.71 11.01
C THR A 193 -13.13 37.00 9.71
N THR A 194 -14.32 37.26 9.18
CA THR A 194 -14.77 36.61 7.94
C THR A 194 -13.80 36.93 6.80
N GLY A 195 -13.26 35.88 6.17
CA GLY A 195 -12.26 35.99 5.11
C GLY A 195 -10.81 35.83 5.57
N ASP A 196 -10.57 35.77 6.89
CA ASP A 196 -9.23 35.50 7.41
C ASP A 196 -8.79 34.05 7.16
N TYR A 197 -7.48 33.88 6.97
CA TYR A 197 -6.85 32.58 6.90
C TYR A 197 -6.36 32.14 8.29
N PHE A 198 -6.76 30.95 8.72
CA PHE A 198 -6.25 30.34 9.94
C PHE A 198 -5.19 29.28 9.60
N PRO A 199 -3.89 29.52 9.87
CA PRO A 199 -2.82 28.64 9.44
C PRO A 199 -2.79 27.35 10.27
N LEU A 200 -3.35 26.27 9.72
CA LEU A 200 -3.27 24.92 10.29
C LEU A 200 -2.19 24.12 9.56
N SER A 201 -1.35 23.44 10.33
CA SER A 201 -0.34 22.49 9.86
C SER A 201 -0.72 21.10 10.33
N PHE A 202 -0.66 20.13 9.42
CA PHE A 202 -1.00 18.75 9.69
C PHE A 202 0.10 17.82 9.21
N SER A 203 0.31 16.73 9.95
CA SER A 203 1.12 15.60 9.52
C SER A 203 0.21 14.47 9.05
N LEU A 204 0.57 13.85 7.94
CA LEU A 204 -0.17 12.74 7.33
C LEU A 204 0.47 11.41 7.68
N TYR A 205 -0.33 10.46 8.14
CA TYR A 205 0.16 9.14 8.53
C TYR A 205 -0.54 8.05 7.74
N ASP A 206 0.24 7.00 7.44
CA ASP A 206 -0.27 5.75 6.94
C ASP A 206 -0.86 4.91 8.09
N LYS A 207 -1.36 3.72 7.78
CA LYS A 207 -1.96 2.85 8.79
C LYS A 207 -0.95 2.24 9.76
N TYR A 208 0.33 2.23 9.43
CA TYR A 208 1.39 1.68 10.25
C TYR A 208 2.08 2.75 11.10
N ASP A 209 1.48 3.93 11.22
CA ASP A 209 2.01 5.12 11.90
C ASP A 209 3.27 5.68 11.24
N ASN A 210 3.53 5.34 9.98
CA ASN A 210 4.59 5.98 9.21
C ASN A 210 4.11 7.36 8.76
N LEU A 211 5.00 8.35 8.86
CA LEU A 211 4.77 9.67 8.28
C LEU A 211 4.81 9.56 6.75
N ILE A 212 3.73 9.95 6.09
CA ILE A 212 3.65 10.05 4.64
C ILE A 212 4.20 11.40 4.21
N VAL A 213 5.24 11.38 3.39
CA VAL A 213 5.75 12.58 2.71
C VAL A 213 5.36 12.47 1.24
N ASP A 214 4.39 13.27 0.81
CA ASP A 214 3.92 13.31 -0.57
C ASP A 214 4.90 14.08 -1.48
N ILE A 215 6.06 13.47 -1.73
CA ILE A 215 7.16 14.05 -2.51
C ILE A 215 6.74 14.30 -3.95
N THR A 216 5.85 13.47 -4.49
CA THR A 216 5.35 13.56 -5.87
C THR A 216 4.17 14.51 -6.03
N LYS A 217 3.61 15.02 -4.92
CA LYS A 217 2.35 15.80 -4.91
C LYS A 217 1.22 15.01 -5.56
N TYR A 218 1.16 13.71 -5.28
CA TYR A 218 0.13 12.82 -5.78
C TYR A 218 -1.26 13.22 -5.25
N TYR A 219 -1.36 13.67 -4.02
CA TYR A 219 -2.61 14.19 -3.46
C TYR A 219 -2.73 15.69 -3.72
N SER A 220 -3.77 16.07 -4.45
CA SER A 220 -4.02 17.47 -4.83
C SER A 220 -4.91 18.20 -3.83
N PHE A 221 -5.76 17.46 -3.10
CA PHE A 221 -6.71 18.05 -2.14
C PHE A 221 -6.92 17.18 -0.90
N ILE A 222 -7.16 17.85 0.23
CA ILE A 222 -7.62 17.26 1.48
C ILE A 222 -8.97 17.90 1.83
N ASN A 223 -10.00 17.08 2.01
CA ASN A 223 -11.30 17.52 2.50
C ASN A 223 -11.45 17.11 3.96
N LEU A 224 -11.69 18.09 4.84
CA LEU A 224 -11.98 17.87 6.25
C LEU A 224 -13.44 18.18 6.54
N LYS A 225 -14.21 17.16 6.90
CA LYS A 225 -15.55 17.32 7.45
C LYS A 225 -15.48 17.22 8.96
N VAL A 226 -15.92 18.28 9.62
CA VAL A 226 -15.89 18.43 11.07
C VAL A 226 -17.32 18.60 11.57
N LEU A 227 -17.74 17.81 12.55
CA LEU A 227 -19.05 17.95 13.18
C LEU A 227 -18.90 18.58 14.57
N LEU A 228 -19.68 19.64 14.81
CA LEU A 228 -19.75 20.34 16.08
C LEU A 228 -21.07 19.96 16.76
N GLU A 229 -20.99 19.34 17.94
CA GLU A 229 -22.14 18.95 18.75
C GLU A 229 -22.10 19.68 20.09
N GLU A 230 -23.24 20.26 20.51
CA GLU A 230 -23.37 20.82 21.86
C GLU A 230 -23.24 19.72 22.92
N LYS A 231 -22.42 19.99 23.93
CA LYS A 231 -22.10 19.01 24.97
C LYS A 231 -23.27 18.79 25.94
N ASN A 232 -24.16 19.78 26.10
CA ASN A 232 -25.35 19.74 26.95
C ASN A 232 -26.46 20.66 26.39
N PRO A 233 -27.43 20.15 25.60
CA PRO A 233 -28.47 20.97 24.98
C PRO A 233 -29.54 21.51 25.94
N SER A 234 -29.50 21.14 27.23
CA SER A 234 -30.57 21.37 28.20
C SER A 234 -30.27 22.41 29.30
N ASN A 235 -29.07 23.00 29.36
CA ASN A 235 -28.78 24.08 30.31
C ASN A 235 -28.80 25.45 29.60
N SER A 236 -29.69 26.33 30.06
CA SER A 236 -29.90 27.70 29.59
C SER A 236 -28.77 28.68 29.93
N ASP A 237 -27.53 28.21 30.09
CA ASP A 237 -26.38 29.06 30.31
C ASP A 237 -25.79 29.49 28.97
N ASN A 238 -25.59 30.80 28.79
CA ASN A 238 -25.12 31.49 27.57
C ASN A 238 -23.74 31.06 27.03
N ASN A 239 -23.11 30.02 27.61
CA ASN A 239 -21.86 29.43 27.14
C ASN A 239 -22.15 28.00 26.66
N SER A 240 -22.64 27.86 25.43
CA SER A 240 -22.76 26.56 24.77
C SER A 240 -21.37 25.94 24.63
N ASN A 241 -21.05 25.01 25.53
CA ASN A 241 -19.85 24.19 25.41
C ASN A 241 -20.03 23.26 24.22
N ILE A 242 -19.53 23.66 23.05
CA ILE A 242 -19.57 22.84 21.84
C ILE A 242 -18.35 21.91 21.85
N SER A 243 -18.57 20.65 21.49
CA SER A 243 -17.53 19.64 21.36
C SER A 243 -17.39 19.20 19.91
N LEU A 244 -16.15 18.96 19.49
CA LEU A 244 -15.81 18.38 18.19
C LEU A 244 -16.04 16.87 18.23
N LYS A 245 -16.80 16.33 17.28
CA LYS A 245 -16.99 14.90 17.07
C LYS A 245 -16.88 14.55 15.59
N GLY A 246 -16.53 13.30 15.31
CA GLY A 246 -16.70 12.72 13.97
C GLY A 246 -15.94 13.42 12.85
N ASN A 247 -14.66 13.78 13.07
CA ASN A 247 -13.82 14.34 12.03
C ASN A 247 -13.55 13.29 10.94
N ILE A 248 -13.96 13.57 9.70
CA ILE A 248 -13.66 12.74 8.53
C ILE A 248 -12.68 13.50 7.65
N GLY A 249 -11.54 12.88 7.36
CA GLY A 249 -10.59 13.35 6.36
C GLY A 249 -10.66 12.51 5.09
N LEU A 250 -10.70 13.17 3.93
CA LEU A 250 -10.64 12.52 2.63
C LEU A 250 -9.47 13.12 1.83
N PHE A 251 -8.61 12.24 1.32
CA PHE A 251 -7.48 12.59 0.44
C PHE A 251 -7.86 12.24 -0.99
N VAL A 252 -7.78 13.21 -1.89
CA VAL A 252 -8.19 13.05 -3.28
C VAL A 252 -6.99 13.25 -4.19
N HIS A 253 -6.78 12.27 -5.06
CA HIS A 253 -5.96 12.42 -6.27
C HIS A 253 -6.88 12.97 -7.36
N GLY A 254 -6.49 14.08 -7.99
CA GLY A 254 -7.28 14.80 -8.99
C GLY A 254 -6.51 14.97 -10.29
#